data_AF-A0A6N8J2Q6-F1
#
_entry.id   AF-A0A6N8J2Q6-F1
#
_cell.length_a   1.000
_cell.length_b   1.000
_cell.length_c   1.000
_cell.angle_alpha   90.00
_cell.angle_beta   90.00
_cell.angle_gamma   90.00
#
_symmetry.space_group_name_H-M   'P 1'
#
loop_
_entity.id
_entity.type
_entity.pdbx_description
1 polymer ?
#
loop_
_entity_poly.entity_id
_entity_poly.type
_entity_poly.pdbx_seq_one_letter_code
_entity_poly.pdbx_strand_id
1 'polypeptide(L)'
;MALPAASGERATIGIHSAAIGGLERSKIVAEVISGNGEVLRSMIDIPSGYMPTVTSSIEIVSRALNGSYKTGFQSPASAYGEELLDTLLDIRITDY
;
A
#
# COMPACT_ATOMS: atom_id res chain seq x y z
N MET A 1 5.33 -13.07 20.60
CA MET A 1 5.11 -11.61 20.49
C MET A 1 5.35 -11.25 19.03
N ALA A 2 4.35 -10.76 18.30
CA ALA A 2 4.53 -10.40 16.89
C ALA A 2 5.44 -9.16 16.77
N LEU A 3 6.34 -9.16 15.79
CA LEU A 3 7.28 -8.05 15.58
C LEU A 3 6.55 -6.79 15.07
N PRO A 4 7.01 -5.57 15.40
CA PRO A 4 6.42 -4.33 14.92
C PRO A 4 6.46 -4.21 13.38
N ALA A 5 5.46 -3.56 12.79
CA ALA A 5 5.30 -3.40 11.34
C ALA A 5 6.51 -2.76 10.62
N ALA A 6 7.35 -2.01 11.35
CA ALA A 6 8.56 -1.36 10.84
C ALA A 6 9.82 -2.27 10.80
N SER A 7 9.73 -3.52 11.23
CA SER A 7 10.91 -4.40 11.42
C SER A 7 11.26 -5.29 10.22
N GLY A 8 10.50 -5.22 9.13
CA GLY A 8 10.82 -5.93 7.88
C GLY A 8 11.72 -5.11 6.99
N GLU A 9 12.87 -5.66 6.59
CA GLU A 9 13.66 -5.11 5.48
C GLU A 9 12.77 -5.02 4.23
N ARG A 10 12.94 -3.98 3.40
CA ARG A 10 12.22 -3.85 2.11
C ARG A 10 12.55 -5.06 1.24
N ALA A 11 11.75 -6.12 1.33
CA ALA A 11 11.81 -7.27 0.43
C ALA A 11 11.07 -6.92 -0.87
N THR A 12 11.46 -5.81 -1.50
CA THR A 12 10.86 -5.37 -2.74
C THR A 12 11.22 -6.37 -3.83
N ILE A 13 10.21 -7.03 -4.38
CA ILE A 13 10.34 -7.87 -5.56
C ILE A 13 11.10 -7.07 -6.62
N GLY A 14 12.25 -7.58 -7.07
CA GLY A 14 13.05 -6.99 -8.14
C GLY A 14 12.40 -7.13 -9.51
N ILE A 15 11.16 -6.64 -9.66
CA ILE A 15 10.52 -6.56 -10.98
C ILE A 15 11.08 -5.32 -11.67
N HIS A 16 11.75 -5.51 -12.80
CA HIS A 16 12.16 -4.42 -13.66
C HIS A 16 10.94 -3.54 -13.98
N SER A 17 10.98 -2.26 -13.55
CA SER A 17 9.89 -1.28 -13.71
C SER A 17 9.45 -1.11 -15.17
N ALA A 18 10.32 -1.48 -16.12
CA ALA A 18 10.07 -1.39 -17.55
C ALA A 18 8.86 -2.22 -18.05
N ALA A 19 8.40 -3.23 -17.31
CA ALA A 19 7.30 -4.11 -17.74
C ALA A 19 5.93 -3.81 -17.10
N ILE A 20 5.84 -2.87 -16.14
CA ILE A 20 4.58 -2.53 -15.43
C ILE A 20 3.91 -1.27 -16.01
N GLY A 21 4.55 -0.59 -16.97
CA GLY A 21 4.06 0.65 -17.57
C GLY A 21 3.05 0.44 -18.69
N GLY A 22 1.76 0.39 -18.37
CA GLY A 22 0.77 1.00 -19.26
C GLY A 22 0.95 2.52 -19.22
N LEU A 23 0.85 3.22 -20.35
CA LEU A 23 0.92 4.70 -20.37
C LEU A 23 -0.16 5.38 -19.52
N GLU A 24 -1.21 4.63 -19.17
CA GLU A 24 -2.33 5.10 -18.39
C GLU A 24 -2.05 4.93 -16.89
N ARG A 25 -2.45 5.94 -16.11
CA ARG A 25 -2.38 5.91 -14.65
C ARG A 25 -3.77 6.12 -14.07
N SER A 26 -4.04 5.50 -12.93
CA SER A 26 -5.28 5.68 -12.19
C SER A 26 -5.04 6.51 -10.94
N LYS A 27 -6.08 7.21 -10.48
CA LYS A 27 -6.01 8.05 -9.29
C LYS A 27 -7.18 7.70 -8.38
N ILE A 28 -6.92 7.61 -7.08
CA ILE A 28 -7.95 7.50 -6.05
C ILE A 28 -7.82 8.72 -5.16
N VAL A 29 -8.93 9.39 -4.89
CA VAL A 29 -8.99 10.58 -4.03
C VAL A 29 -9.82 10.22 -2.80
N ALA A 30 -9.28 10.54 -1.63
CA ALA A 30 -9.96 10.48 -0.35
C ALA A 30 -10.19 11.90 0.16
N GLU A 31 -11.40 12.19 0.61
CA GLU A 31 -11.77 13.44 1.28
C GLU A 31 -12.43 13.09 2.61
N VAL A 32 -11.99 13.77 3.67
CA VAL A 32 -12.55 13.64 5.02
C VAL A 32 -12.99 15.02 5.48
N ILE A 33 -14.25 15.11 5.90
CA ILE A 33 -14.83 16.33 6.49
C ILE A 33 -15.02 16.07 7.98
N SER A 34 -14.38 16.87 8.82
CA SER A 34 -14.50 16.74 10.27
C SER A 34 -15.78 17.41 10.78
N GLY A 35 -16.14 17.15 12.03
CA GLY A 35 -17.32 17.76 12.66
C GLY A 35 -17.27 19.28 12.81
N ASN A 36 -16.08 19.89 12.69
CA ASN A 36 -15.90 21.34 12.73
C ASN A 36 -15.91 22.00 11.33
N GLY A 37 -16.07 21.20 10.26
CA GLY A 37 -16.07 21.66 8.88
C GLY A 37 -14.69 21.70 8.20
N GLU A 38 -13.62 21.31 8.89
CA GLU A 38 -12.29 21.12 8.30
C GLU A 38 -12.32 19.99 7.26
N VAL A 39 -11.71 20.23 6.11
CA VAL A 39 -11.63 19.28 5.00
C VAL A 39 -10.18 18.86 4.80
N LEU A 40 -9.93 17.56 4.89
CA LEU A 40 -8.64 16.94 4.58
C LEU A 40 -8.78 16.15 3.29
N ARG A 41 -7.78 16.25 2.40
CA ARG A 41 -7.76 15.51 1.14
C ARG A 41 -6.42 14.83 0.94
N SER A 42 -6.47 13.62 0.39
CA SER A 42 -5.29 12.92 -0.09
C SER A 42 -5.60 12.24 -1.42
N MET A 43 -4.61 12.15 -2.29
CA MET A 43 -4.68 11.47 -3.56
C MET A 43 -3.55 10.46 -3.67
N ILE A 44 -3.89 9.25 -4.10
CA ILE A 44 -2.92 8.24 -4.50
C ILE A 44 -2.95 8.07 -6.02
N ASP A 45 -1.77 8.13 -6.62
CA ASP A 45 -1.51 7.94 -8.04
C ASP A 45 -0.84 6.58 -8.26
N ILE A 46 -1.47 5.71 -9.03
CA ILE A 46 -1.12 4.29 -9.20
C ILE A 46 -1.05 3.88 -10.67
N PRO A 47 -0.30 2.82 -11.01
CA PRO A 47 -0.36 2.22 -12.36
C PRO A 47 -1.79 1.82 -12.72
N SER A 48 -2.20 2.05 -13.99
CA SER A 48 -3.52 1.61 -14.48
C SER A 48 -3.66 0.09 -14.44
N GLY A 49 -4.92 -0.36 -14.42
CA GLY A 49 -5.29 -1.77 -14.34
C GLY A 49 -5.23 -2.32 -12.92
N TYR A 50 -5.11 -3.64 -12.80
CA TYR A 50 -5.22 -4.35 -11.53
C TYR A 50 -3.87 -4.55 -10.80
N MET A 51 -2.81 -3.90 -11.29
CA MET A 51 -1.44 -4.09 -10.79
C MET A 51 -1.26 -3.77 -9.31
N PRO A 52 -1.82 -2.68 -8.75
CA PRO A 52 -1.71 -2.40 -7.31
C PRO A 52 -2.29 -3.53 -6.44
N THR A 53 -3.36 -4.18 -6.87
CA THR A 53 -3.94 -5.33 -6.17
C THR A 53 -3.04 -6.56 -6.24
N VAL A 54 -2.40 -6.80 -7.38
CA VAL A 54 -1.43 -7.90 -7.53
C VAL A 54 -0.21 -7.66 -6.65
N THR A 55 0.41 -6.48 -6.71
CA THR A 55 1.63 -6.18 -5.96
C THR A 55 1.39 -6.16 -4.46
N SER A 56 0.25 -5.63 -3.99
CA SER A 56 -0.11 -5.68 -2.57
C SER A 56 -0.33 -7.10 -2.07
N SER A 57 -0.96 -7.97 -2.87
CA SER A 57 -1.14 -9.38 -2.50
C SER A 57 0.19 -10.09 -2.29
N ILE A 58 1.16 -9.89 -3.19
CA ILE A 58 2.47 -10.54 -3.08
C ILE A 58 3.27 -9.98 -1.89
N GLU A 59 3.23 -8.67 -1.68
CA GLU A 59 3.88 -8.02 -0.52
C GLU A 59 3.33 -8.60 0.80
N ILE A 60 2.01 -8.73 0.93
CA ILE A 60 1.37 -9.29 2.13
C ILE A 60 1.78 -10.76 2.33
N VAL A 61 1.80 -11.57 1.26
CA VAL A 61 2.24 -12.97 1.33
C VAL A 61 3.71 -13.06 1.75
N SER A 62 4.58 -12.23 1.18
CA SER A 62 6.00 -12.16 1.54
C SER A 62 6.18 -11.85 3.03
N ARG A 63 5.47 -10.84 3.55
CA ARG A 63 5.50 -10.50 4.98
C ARG A 63 5.04 -11.65 5.87
N ALA A 64 3.92 -12.29 5.51
CA ALA A 64 3.39 -13.41 6.27
C ALA A 64 4.36 -14.60 6.33
N LEU A 65 4.98 -14.95 5.19
CA LEU A 65 5.99 -16.01 5.11
C LEU A 65 7.25 -15.69 5.95
N ASN A 66 7.58 -14.42 6.10
CA ASN A 66 8.68 -13.94 6.94
C ASN A 66 8.27 -13.72 8.42
N GLY A 67 7.08 -14.16 8.84
CA GLY A 67 6.62 -14.05 10.23
C GLY A 67 6.08 -12.68 10.63
N SER A 68 5.95 -11.74 9.68
CA SER A 68 5.33 -10.44 9.89
C SER A 68 3.83 -10.54 9.60
N TYR A 69 3.06 -11.06 10.56
CA TYR A 69 1.61 -11.15 10.49
C TYR A 69 0.97 -11.03 11.88
N LYS A 70 -0.32 -10.66 11.91
CA LYS A 70 -1.16 -10.74 13.11
C LYS A 70 -2.07 -11.96 12.99
N THR A 71 -2.21 -12.73 14.06
CA THR A 71 -3.09 -13.90 14.09
C THR A 71 -4.56 -13.51 13.98
N GLY A 72 -5.38 -14.40 13.41
CA GLY A 72 -6.81 -14.16 13.16
C GLY A 72 -7.08 -13.50 11.82
N PHE A 73 -8.35 -13.16 11.56
CA PHE A 73 -8.74 -12.43 10.35
C PHE A 73 -8.33 -10.96 10.47
N GLN A 74 -7.61 -10.46 9.47
CA GLN A 74 -7.07 -9.10 9.46
C GLN A 74 -7.30 -8.47 8.09
N SER A 75 -7.65 -7.17 8.08
CA SER A 75 -7.50 -6.37 6.87
C SER A 75 -6.03 -5.98 6.70
N PRO A 76 -5.59 -5.62 5.49
CA PRO A 76 -4.23 -5.13 5.29
C PRO A 76 -3.89 -3.92 6.17
N ALA A 77 -4.82 -2.97 6.31
CA ALA A 77 -4.66 -1.81 7.16
C ALA A 77 -4.55 -2.18 8.66
N SER A 78 -5.31 -3.17 9.15
CA SER A 78 -5.21 -3.58 10.56
C SER A 78 -3.92 -4.34 10.86
N ALA A 79 -3.36 -5.06 9.89
CA ALA A 79 -2.11 -5.79 10.04
C ALA A 79 -0.86 -4.90 9.91
N TYR A 80 -0.84 -4.01 8.91
CA TYR A 80 0.38 -3.33 8.46
C TYR A 80 0.33 -1.81 8.48
N GLY A 81 -0.85 -1.21 8.74
CA GLY A 81 -1.04 0.23 8.69
C GLY A 81 -1.08 0.78 7.27
N GLU A 82 -1.06 2.11 7.17
CA GLU A 82 -1.01 2.85 5.90
C GLU A 82 0.36 2.73 5.20
N GLU A 83 1.40 2.42 5.97
CA GLU A 83 2.78 2.21 5.53
C GLU A 83 2.92 1.04 4.55
N LEU A 84 1.91 0.18 4.43
CA LEU A 84 1.84 -0.83 3.37
C LEU A 84 1.84 -0.19 1.98
N LEU A 85 1.20 0.98 1.81
CA LEU A 85 1.13 1.65 0.52
C LEU A 85 2.51 2.15 0.06
N ASP A 86 3.38 2.54 1.00
CA ASP A 86 4.74 3.02 0.73
C ASP A 86 5.70 1.92 0.25
N THR A 87 5.31 0.65 0.36
CA THR A 87 6.13 -0.48 -0.12
C THR A 87 5.69 -1.01 -1.48
N LEU A 88 4.56 -0.52 -2.01
CA LEU A 88 4.04 -0.93 -3.29
C LEU A 88 4.78 -0.25 -4.45
N LEU A 89 4.86 -0.95 -5.58
CA LEU A 89 5.60 -0.50 -6.75
C LEU A 89 4.88 0.65 -7.47
N ASP A 90 5.64 1.72 -7.76
CA ASP A 90 5.25 2.85 -8.60
C ASP A 90 3.97 3.60 -8.15
N ILE A 91 3.83 3.73 -6.82
CA ILE A 91 2.76 4.50 -6.17
C ILE A 91 3.29 5.87 -5.73
N ARG A 92 2.45 6.91 -5.81
CA ARG A 92 2.72 8.23 -5.22
C ARG A 92 1.51 8.73 -4.45
N ILE A 93 1.71 9.15 -3.20
CA ILE A 93 0.68 9.76 -2.36
C ILE A 93 0.94 11.28 -2.31
N THR A 94 -0.12 12.08 -2.34
CA THR A 94 -0.06 13.55 -2.21
C THR A 94 -1.20 14.01 -1.32
N ASP A 95 -0.85 14.64 -0.21
CA ASP A 95 -1.79 15.26 0.72
C ASP A 95 -1.97 16.75 0.37
N TYR A 96 -3.18 17.27 0.61
CA TYR A 96 -3.58 18.65 0.26
C TYR A 96 -4.09 19.43 1.47
#